data_AF-A0A6F8PT49-F1
#
_entry.id   AF-A0A6F8PT49-F1
#
_cell.length_a   1.000
_cell.length_b   1.000
_cell.length_c   1.000
_cell.angle_alpha   90.00
_cell.angle_beta   90.00
_cell.angle_gamma   90.00
#
_symmetry.space_group_name_H-M   'P 1'
#
loop_
_entity.id
_entity.type
_entity.pdbx_description
1 polymer ?
#
loop_
_entity_poly.entity_id
_entity_poly.type
_entity_poly.pdbx_seq_one_letter_code
_entity_poly.pdbx_strand_id
1 'polypeptide(L)'
;MINCVAHHIVSYVLCLNALIKGVCGKKAKENLMPMQAGDVPITYADVDDLIADTGFKPSTSIEDGIGNFVEWYKKYYKLAKK
;
A
#
# COMPACT_ATOMS: atom_id res chain seq x y z
N MET A 1 -12.75 -9.82 -0.33
CA MET A 1 -11.77 -10.48 -1.23
C MET A 1 -10.95 -9.35 -1.80
N ILE A 2 -9.63 -9.33 -1.61
CA ILE A 2 -8.79 -8.29 -2.23
C ILE A 2 -8.32 -8.89 -3.54
N ASN A 3 -8.74 -8.31 -4.66
CA ASN A 3 -8.29 -8.71 -5.98
C ASN A 3 -6.89 -8.13 -6.19
N CYS A 4 -5.89 -8.99 -6.22
CA CYS A 4 -4.50 -8.60 -6.43
C CYS A 4 -4.11 -8.95 -7.87
N VAL A 5 -3.56 -7.99 -8.60
CA VAL A 5 -3.13 -8.23 -9.98
C VAL A 5 -1.68 -8.74 -10.01
N ALA A 6 -1.43 -9.79 -10.79
CA ALA A 6 -0.16 -10.48 -10.88
C ALA A 6 0.46 -10.33 -12.27
N HIS A 7 1.53 -9.52 -12.36
CA HIS A 7 2.88 -9.93 -12.81
C HIS A 7 3.84 -8.74 -12.62
N HIS A 8 5.10 -9.01 -12.24
CA HIS A 8 6.19 -8.05 -11.91
C HIS A 8 6.04 -7.11 -10.67
N ILE A 9 4.83 -6.82 -10.20
CA ILE A 9 4.58 -6.02 -8.96
C ILE A 9 4.59 -6.91 -7.68
N VAL A 10 4.83 -8.22 -7.84
CA VAL A 10 4.59 -9.25 -6.81
C VAL A 10 5.36 -9.00 -5.51
N SER A 11 6.59 -8.46 -5.57
CA SER A 11 7.37 -8.17 -4.36
C SER A 11 6.70 -7.12 -3.46
N TYR A 12 6.21 -6.03 -4.06
CA TYR A 12 5.56 -4.94 -3.34
C TYR A 12 4.20 -5.33 -2.79
N VAL A 13 3.40 -6.08 -3.56
CA VAL A 13 2.08 -6.56 -3.09
C VAL A 13 2.23 -7.50 -1.89
N LEU A 14 3.22 -8.40 -1.93
CA LEU A 14 3.48 -9.32 -0.81
C LEU A 14 3.98 -8.58 0.44
N CYS A 15 4.88 -7.61 0.28
CA CYS A 15 5.36 -6.76 1.38
C CYS A 15 4.19 -5.99 2.03
N LEU A 16 3.35 -5.35 1.20
CA LEU A 16 2.18 -4.62 1.66
C LEU A 16 1.18 -5.53 2.38
N ASN A 17 0.94 -6.73 1.87
CA ASN A 17 0.08 -7.73 2.53
C ASN A 17 0.62 -8.15 3.90
N ALA A 18 1.94 -8.30 4.05
CA ALA A 18 2.56 -8.62 5.33
C ALA A 18 2.36 -7.50 6.35
N LEU A 19 2.54 -6.25 5.94
CA LEU A 19 2.32 -5.06 6.79
C LEU A 19 0.85 -4.94 7.21
N ILE A 20 -0.08 -5.08 6.26
CA ILE A 20 -1.52 -5.03 6.54
C ILE A 20 -1.93 -6.17 7.49
N LYS A 21 -1.38 -7.38 7.33
CA LYS A 21 -1.63 -8.50 8.25
C LYS A 21 -1.17 -8.16 9.67
N GLY A 22 -0.02 -7.51 9.82
CA GLY A 22 0.49 -7.04 11.12
C GLY A 22 -0.48 -6.07 11.81
N VAL A 23 -0.99 -5.08 11.07
CA VAL A 23 -1.85 -4.02 11.64
C VAL A 23 -3.32 -4.46 11.82
N CYS A 24 -3.83 -5.31 10.93
CA CYS A 24 -5.22 -5.77 10.96
C CYS A 24 -5.44 -7.07 11.73
N GLY A 25 -4.39 -7.84 12.02
CA GLY A 25 -4.47 -9.13 12.72
C GLY A 25 -5.24 -10.22 11.96
N LYS A 26 -5.54 -10.01 10.68
CA LYS A 26 -6.28 -10.96 9.82
C LYS A 26 -5.53 -11.17 8.53
N LYS A 27 -5.50 -12.42 8.05
CA LYS A 27 -4.91 -12.77 6.75
C LYS A 27 -5.82 -12.26 5.63
N ALA A 28 -5.25 -11.55 4.67
CA ALA A 28 -5.96 -11.19 3.44
C ALA A 28 -6.32 -12.47 2.65
N LYS A 29 -7.55 -12.53 2.12
CA LYS A 29 -7.93 -13.56 1.14
C LYS A 29 -7.50 -13.06 -0.23
N GLU A 30 -6.37 -13.58 -0.69
CA GLU A 30 -5.74 -13.24 -1.96
C GLU A 30 -6.42 -13.97 -3.13
N ASN A 31 -6.66 -13.23 -4.21
CA ASN A 31 -7.08 -13.77 -5.50
C ASN A 31 -6.15 -13.17 -6.56
N LEU A 32 -5.16 -13.95 -6.99
CA LEU A 32 -4.17 -13.51 -7.98
C LEU A 32 -4.79 -13.56 -9.37
N MET A 33 -5.00 -12.39 -9.96
CA MET A 33 -5.56 -12.23 -11.30
C MET A 33 -4.44 -11.95 -12.31
N PRO A 34 -4.61 -12.30 -13.60
CA PRO A 34 -3.65 -11.92 -14.64
C PRO A 34 -3.51 -10.40 -14.76
N MET A 35 -2.37 -9.94 -15.29
CA MET A 35 -2.11 -8.54 -15.61
C MET A 35 -3.27 -7.94 -16.39
N GLN A 36 -3.79 -6.82 -15.89
CA GLN A 36 -4.85 -6.10 -16.58
C GLN A 36 -4.23 -5.29 -17.72
N ALA A 37 -5.00 -5.05 -18.79
CA ALA A 37 -4.50 -4.36 -19.98
C ALA A 37 -3.96 -2.94 -19.73
N GLY A 38 -4.28 -2.34 -18.58
CA GLY A 38 -3.80 -1.02 -18.15
C GLY A 38 -2.64 -1.04 -17.16
N ASP A 39 -2.17 -2.21 -16.73
CA ASP A 39 -1.03 -2.28 -15.82
C ASP A 39 0.27 -2.05 -16.57
N VAL A 40 1.22 -1.39 -15.89
CA VAL A 40 2.60 -1.28 -16.33
C VAL A 40 3.49 -2.12 -15.41
N PRO A 41 4.43 -2.94 -15.93
CA PRO A 41 5.19 -3.90 -15.11
C PRO A 41 5.97 -3.27 -13.95
N ILE A 42 6.58 -2.10 -14.18
CA ILE A 42 7.30 -1.30 -13.17
C ILE A 42 7.16 0.16 -13.58
N THR A 43 6.69 1.01 -12.65
CA THR A 43 6.68 2.46 -12.83
C THR A 43 6.98 3.13 -11.50
N TYR A 44 7.85 4.13 -11.50
CA TYR A 44 8.13 5.01 -10.37
C TYR A 44 8.39 6.41 -10.91
N ALA A 45 8.05 7.42 -10.12
CA ALA A 45 8.42 8.79 -10.44
C ALA A 45 9.82 9.06 -9.89
N ASP A 46 10.72 9.55 -10.75
CA ASP A 46 11.91 10.25 -10.29
C ASP A 46 11.47 11.60 -9.71
N VAL A 47 11.96 11.92 -8.52
CA VAL A 47 11.56 13.11 -7.75
C VAL A 47 12.76 13.98 -7.36
N ASP A 48 13.96 13.68 -7.88
CA ASP A 48 15.18 14.40 -7.50
C ASP A 48 15.09 15.90 -7.84
N ASP A 49 14.57 16.25 -9.01
CA ASP A 49 14.34 17.64 -9.44
C ASP A 49 13.33 18.36 -8.52
N LEU A 50 12.24 17.69 -8.15
CA LEU A 50 11.22 18.27 -7.26
C LEU A 50 11.78 18.52 -5.85
N ILE A 51 12.61 17.60 -5.35
CA ILE A 51 13.28 17.74 -4.06
C ILE A 51 14.26 18.93 -4.13
N ALA A 52 15.00 19.08 -5.22
CA ALA A 52 15.93 20.20 -5.41
C ALA A 52 15.20 21.56 -5.43
N ASP A 53 14.06 21.64 -6.12
CA ASP A 53 13.29 22.88 -6.28
C ASP A 53 12.52 23.29 -5.01
N THR A 54 12.00 22.32 -4.25
CA THR A 54 11.12 22.59 -3.11
C THR A 54 11.79 22.41 -1.75
N GLY A 55 12.93 21.72 -1.69
CA GLY A 55 13.58 21.29 -0.46
C GLY A 55 12.77 20.26 0.34
N PHE A 56 11.62 19.80 -0.16
CA PHE A 56 10.74 18.89 0.55
C PHE A 56 11.05 17.44 0.19
N LYS A 57 11.30 16.62 1.21
CA LYS A 57 11.48 15.17 1.09
C LYS A 57 10.56 14.46 2.07
N PRO A 58 9.59 13.65 1.59
CA PRO A 58 8.81 12.80 2.47
C PRO A 58 9.72 11.85 3.27
N SER A 59 9.50 11.78 4.59
CA SER A 59 10.27 10.91 5.50
C SER A 59 9.41 9.88 6.21
N THR A 60 8.11 9.81 5.91
CA THR A 60 7.19 8.83 6.50
C THR A 60 7.50 7.45 5.95
N SER A 61 7.72 6.48 6.85
CA SER A 61 7.91 5.08 6.46
C SER A 61 6.61 4.47 5.93
N ILE A 62 6.71 3.37 5.18
CA ILE A 62 5.53 2.67 4.67
C ILE A 62 4.72 2.08 5.84
N GLU A 63 5.42 1.57 6.85
CA GLU A 63 4.88 1.02 8.09
C GLU A 63 4.01 2.05 8.83
N ASP A 64 4.56 3.26 9.05
CA ASP A 64 3.85 4.35 9.72
C ASP A 64 2.65 4.80 8.89
N GLY A 65 2.82 4.93 7.58
CA GLY A 65 1.76 5.32 6.65
C GLY A 65 0.57 4.35 6.67
N ILE A 66 0.84 3.05 6.62
CA ILE A 66 -0.20 2.01 6.70
C ILE A 66 -0.88 2.01 8.07
N GLY A 67 -0.11 2.14 9.16
CA GLY A 67 -0.65 2.22 10.51
C GLY A 67 -1.66 3.37 10.65
N ASN A 68 -1.23 4.57 10.29
CA ASN A 68 -2.06 5.78 10.31
C ASN A 68 -3.30 5.63 9.42
N PHE A 69 -3.17 5.04 8.23
CA PHE A 69 -4.29 4.79 7.34
C PHE A 69 -5.33 3.84 7.96
N VAL A 70 -4.89 2.73 8.56
CA VAL A 70 -5.80 1.75 9.18
C VAL A 70 -6.52 2.36 10.38
N GLU A 71 -5.83 3.16 11.20
CA GLU A 71 -6.44 3.88 12.32
C GLU A 71 -7.51 4.87 11.85
N TRP A 72 -7.18 5.69 10.84
CA TRP A 72 -8.13 6.59 10.21
C TRP A 72 -9.35 5.83 9.67
N TYR A 73 -9.14 4.72 8.97
CA TYR A 73 -10.20 3.90 8.39
C TYR A 73 -11.13 3.34 9.47
N LYS A 74 -10.57 2.78 10.55
CA LYS A 74 -11.35 2.26 11.69
C LYS A 74 -12.20 3.35 12.33
N LYS A 75 -11.65 4.56 12.50
CA LYS A 75 -12.36 5.72 13.05
C LYS A 75 -13.49 6.19 12.12
N TYR A 76 -13.21 6.33 10.84
CA TYR A 76 -14.16 6.79 9.83
C TYR A 76 -15.40 5.89 9.76
N TYR A 77 -15.19 4.57 9.72
CA TYR A 77 -16.28 3.58 9.68
C TYR A 77 -16.84 3.23 11.07
N LYS A 78 -16.42 3.92 12.14
CA LYS A 78 -16.83 3.65 13.52
C LYS A 78 -16.69 2.16 13.92
N LEU A 79 -15.64 1.51 13.42
CA LEU A 79 -15.32 0.11 13.72
C LEU A 79 -14.66 -0.05 15.10
N ALA A 80 -14.45 1.05 15.83
CA ALA A 80 -14.13 1.03 17.24
C ALA A 80 -15.29 0.33 17.97
N LYS A 81 -15.02 -0.89 18.44
CA LYS A 81 -15.98 -1.72 19.18
C LYS A 81 -16.70 -0.89 20.25
N LYS A 82 -18.01 -1.09 20.32
CA LYS A 82 -18.81 -0.79 21.52
C LYS A 82 -18.44 -1.78 22.63
#